data_AF-A0A372JI60-F1
#
_entry.id   AF-A0A372JI60-F1
#
_cell.length_a   1.000
_cell.length_b   1.000
_cell.length_c   1.000
_cell.angle_alpha   90.00
_cell.angle_beta   90.00
_cell.angle_gamma   90.00
#
_symmetry.space_group_name_H-M   'P 1'
#
loop_
_entity.id
_entity.type
_entity.pdbx_description
1 polymer ?
#
loop_
_entity_poly.entity_id
_entity_poly.type
_entity_poly.pdbx_seq_one_letter_code
_entity_poly.pdbx_strand_id
1 'polypeptide(L)'
;MEWETFAAELADDLADLPAGALLVISEREEGGRFTQFAQEDDALLAYLCDNTFLQPEDHASPEARRLIEAAGWNAPDPRRGRDDWWYRLPWPSPSADYRRLTGMIVTAFRDGYGIPSPEGWTYRAWNEREGNAPLTLPSLDLHQVPLR
;
A
#
# COMPACT_ATOMS: atom_id res chain seq x y z
N MET A 1 -10.82 -3.22 13.01
CA MET A 1 -10.66 -4.13 11.85
C MET A 1 -9.42 -4.98 12.05
N GLU A 2 -9.46 -6.28 11.73
CA GLU A 2 -8.30 -7.17 11.83
C GLU A 2 -7.44 -7.14 10.55
N TRP A 3 -6.15 -7.43 10.67
CA TRP A 3 -5.21 -7.41 9.55
C TRP A 3 -5.57 -8.41 8.45
N GLU A 4 -6.08 -9.59 8.82
CA GLU A 4 -6.50 -10.62 7.87
C GLU A 4 -7.71 -10.18 7.04
N THR A 5 -8.66 -9.47 7.65
CA THR A 5 -9.81 -8.88 6.97
C THR A 5 -9.36 -7.79 6.00
N PHE A 6 -8.55 -6.84 6.48
CA PHE A 6 -7.94 -5.79 5.65
C PHE A 6 -7.22 -6.37 4.43
N ALA A 7 -6.41 -7.40 4.62
CA ALA A 7 -5.62 -7.99 3.55
C ALA A 7 -6.46 -8.75 2.51
N ALA A 8 -7.55 -9.39 2.95
CA ALA A 8 -8.47 -10.08 2.05
C ALA A 8 -9.26 -9.08 1.19
N GLU A 9 -9.88 -8.08 1.82
CA GLU A 9 -10.66 -7.06 1.14
C GLU A 9 -9.81 -6.24 0.17
N LEU A 10 -8.60 -5.82 0.60
CA LEU A 10 -7.68 -5.12 -0.28
C LEU A 10 -7.23 -6.00 -1.45
N ALA A 11 -7.04 -7.31 -1.27
CA ALA A 11 -6.61 -8.18 -2.36
C ALA A 11 -7.69 -8.29 -3.44
N ASP A 12 -8.96 -8.34 -3.04
CA ASP A 12 -10.10 -8.37 -3.97
C ASP A 12 -10.19 -7.04 -4.73
N ASP A 13 -10.08 -5.91 -4.04
CA ASP A 13 -10.14 -4.60 -4.70
C ASP A 13 -8.95 -4.32 -5.62
N LEU A 14 -7.73 -4.72 -5.23
CA LEU A 14 -6.54 -4.57 -6.07
C LEU A 14 -6.66 -5.37 -7.38
N ALA A 15 -7.35 -6.50 -7.37
CA ALA A 15 -7.54 -7.34 -8.55
C ALA A 15 -8.47 -6.69 -9.59
N ASP A 16 -9.35 -5.79 -9.15
CA ASP A 16 -10.39 -5.17 -9.97
C ASP A 16 -10.13 -3.68 -10.26
N LEU A 17 -8.97 -3.14 -9.87
CA LEU A 17 -8.61 -1.75 -10.15
C LEU A 17 -8.61 -1.44 -11.66
N PRO A 18 -9.23 -0.34 -12.10
CA PRO A 18 -9.23 0.05 -13.51
C PRO A 18 -7.87 0.60 -13.95
N ALA A 19 -7.65 0.58 -15.27
CA ALA A 19 -6.53 1.24 -15.94
C ALA A 19 -6.33 2.68 -15.45
N GLY A 20 -5.16 3.00 -14.88
CA GLY A 20 -4.84 4.35 -14.39
C GLY A 20 -5.36 4.69 -13.00
N ALA A 21 -5.84 3.70 -12.24
CA ALA A 21 -6.21 3.88 -10.84
C ALA A 21 -4.98 4.17 -9.98
N LEU A 22 -5.12 5.15 -9.09
CA LEU A 22 -4.23 5.39 -7.97
C LEU A 22 -5.00 5.14 -6.67
N LEU A 23 -4.35 4.46 -5.74
CA LEU A 23 -4.87 4.18 -4.40
C LEU A 23 -3.79 4.52 -3.38
N VAL A 24 -4.14 5.30 -2.37
CA VAL A 24 -3.29 5.58 -1.20
C VAL A 24 -4.06 5.21 0.05
N ILE A 25 -3.48 4.35 0.87
CA ILE A 25 -4.01 3.98 2.19
C ILE A 25 -3.03 4.51 3.24
N SER A 26 -3.53 5.23 4.24
CA SER A 26 -2.70 5.94 5.21
C SER A 26 -3.18 5.75 6.64
N GLU A 27 -2.22 5.57 7.55
CA GLU A 27 -2.43 5.53 9.00
C GLU A 27 -3.00 6.86 9.51
N ARG A 28 -2.55 7.97 8.93
CA ARG A 28 -2.93 9.34 9.27
C ARG A 28 -2.97 10.17 8.00
N GLU A 29 -3.78 11.22 7.97
CA GLU A 29 -3.88 12.07 6.77
C GLU A 29 -2.57 12.73 6.36
N GLU A 30 -1.71 13.05 7.34
CA GLU A 30 -0.41 13.71 7.13
C GLU A 30 0.70 13.03 7.95
N GLY A 31 1.86 12.83 7.33
CA GLY A 31 3.09 12.40 7.99
C GLY A 31 3.08 11.00 8.62
N GLY A 32 2.04 10.19 8.37
CA GLY A 32 1.93 8.81 8.85
C GLY A 32 2.47 7.78 7.86
N ARG A 33 2.49 6.51 8.29
CA ARG A 33 2.84 5.40 7.39
C ARG A 33 1.75 5.20 6.35
N PHE A 34 2.14 4.75 5.17
CA PHE A 34 1.22 4.55 4.06
C PHE A 34 1.66 3.42 3.15
N THR A 35 0.70 2.89 2.39
CA THR A 35 0.94 2.08 1.21
C THR A 35 0.21 2.74 0.04
N GLN A 36 0.83 2.74 -1.14
CA GLN A 36 0.30 3.34 -2.35
C GLN A 36 0.34 2.32 -3.49
N PHE A 37 -0.62 2.41 -4.40
CA PHE A 37 -0.69 1.61 -5.60
C PHE A 37 -0.93 2.49 -6.82
N ALA A 38 -0.28 2.11 -7.92
CA ALA A 38 -0.56 2.63 -9.24
C ALA A 38 -0.83 1.47 -10.19
N GLN A 39 -2.05 1.44 -10.69
CA GLN A 39 -2.45 0.50 -11.73
C GLN A 39 -2.04 1.12 -13.08
N GLU A 40 -1.15 0.42 -13.80
CA GLU A 40 -0.70 0.71 -15.16
C GLU A 40 -1.28 -0.32 -16.15
N ASP A 41 -1.06 -0.13 -17.45
CA ASP A 41 -1.57 -1.04 -18.48
C ASP A 41 -1.08 -2.49 -18.32
N ASP A 42 0.15 -2.68 -17.83
CA ASP A 42 0.83 -3.97 -17.79
C ASP A 42 1.31 -4.37 -16.37
N ALA A 43 1.01 -3.56 -15.35
CA ALA A 43 1.35 -3.87 -13.97
C ALA A 43 0.53 -3.12 -12.93
N LEU A 44 0.55 -3.66 -11.71
CA LEU A 44 0.28 -2.94 -10.48
C LEU A 44 1.63 -2.62 -9.81
N LEU A 45 1.95 -1.34 -9.69
CA LEU A 45 3.05 -0.86 -8.87
C LEU A 45 2.55 -0.66 -7.45
N ALA A 46 3.26 -1.20 -6.47
CA ALA A 46 2.98 -1.01 -5.06
C ALA A 46 4.17 -0.33 -4.38
N TYR A 47 3.87 0.58 -3.47
CA TYR A 47 4.82 1.35 -2.69
C TYR A 47 4.44 1.29 -1.22
N LEU A 48 5.46 1.22 -0.36
CA LEU A 48 5.32 1.24 1.08
C LEU A 48 6.32 2.26 1.64
N CYS A 49 5.84 3.12 2.54
CA CYS A 49 6.64 4.21 3.10
C CYS A 49 8.03 3.74 3.58
N ASP A 50 9.07 4.53 3.30
CA ASP A 50 10.37 4.42 3.96
C ASP A 50 10.51 5.42 5.12
N ASN A 51 11.51 5.21 5.99
CA ASN A 51 11.85 6.15 7.07
C ASN A 51 12.23 7.54 6.57
N THR A 52 12.60 7.70 5.30
CA THR A 52 13.08 8.95 4.70
C THR A 52 12.17 10.15 4.97
N PHE A 53 10.84 9.96 5.00
CA PHE A 53 9.86 11.03 5.20
C PHE A 53 9.01 10.89 6.48
N LEU A 54 9.28 9.86 7.29
CA LEU A 54 8.57 9.62 8.54
C LEU A 54 9.22 10.40 9.69
N GLN A 55 8.41 10.74 10.71
CA GLN A 55 8.94 11.24 11.96
C GLN A 55 9.80 10.16 12.65
N PRO A 56 10.85 10.52 13.42
CA PRO A 56 11.76 9.53 14.04
C PRO A 56 11.06 8.46 14.89
N GLU A 57 10.00 8.83 15.61
CA GLU A 57 9.15 7.92 16.38
C GLU A 57 8.41 6.90 15.51
N ASP A 58 8.27 7.19 14.23
CA ASP A 58 7.56 6.36 13.28
C ASP A 58 8.46 5.42 12.46
N HIS A 59 9.78 5.53 12.64
CA HIS A 59 10.77 4.80 11.86
C HIS A 59 10.72 3.30 12.14
N ALA A 60 10.79 2.51 11.07
CA ALA A 60 11.12 1.10 11.17
C ALA A 60 12.56 0.95 11.67
N SER A 61 12.76 0.13 12.69
CA SER A 61 14.10 -0.24 13.17
C SER A 61 14.88 -1.01 12.09
N PRO A 62 16.22 -1.13 12.19
CA PRO A 62 16.99 -1.95 11.26
C PRO A 62 16.55 -3.42 11.19
N GLU A 63 16.02 -3.97 12.29
CA GLU A 63 15.45 -5.33 12.31
C GLU A 63 14.11 -5.39 11.56
N ALA A 64 13.22 -4.43 11.82
CA ALA A 64 11.96 -4.30 11.10
C ALA A 64 12.17 -4.17 9.58
N ARG A 65 13.16 -3.38 9.15
CA ARG A 65 13.51 -3.25 7.72
C ARG A 65 13.92 -4.58 7.09
N ARG A 66 14.63 -5.44 7.83
CA ARG A 66 14.98 -6.79 7.34
C ARG A 66 13.75 -7.68 7.21
N LEU A 67 12.75 -7.52 8.09
CA LEU A 67 11.47 -8.22 7.95
C LEU A 67 10.71 -7.76 6.70
N ILE A 68 10.67 -6.46 6.43
CA ILE A 68 10.06 -5.88 5.23
C ILE A 68 10.73 -6.43 3.97
N GLU A 69 12.07 -6.44 3.93
CA GLU A 69 12.83 -7.01 2.82
C GLU A 69 12.57 -8.53 2.67
N ALA A 70 12.58 -9.29 3.77
CA ALA A 70 12.33 -10.73 3.76
C ALA A 70 10.89 -11.09 3.33
N ALA A 71 9.92 -10.20 3.52
CA ALA A 71 8.57 -10.37 2.99
C ALA A 71 8.55 -10.31 1.45
N GLY A 72 9.55 -9.68 0.82
CA GLY A 72 9.74 -9.61 -0.62
C GLY A 72 9.63 -8.21 -1.21
N TRP A 73 9.64 -7.16 -0.37
CA TRP A 73 9.74 -5.79 -0.84
C TRP A 73 11.14 -5.49 -1.35
N ASN A 74 11.25 -4.71 -2.43
CA ASN A 74 12.52 -4.17 -2.85
C ASN A 74 12.86 -2.95 -1.99
N ALA A 75 14.09 -2.90 -1.50
CA ALA A 75 14.57 -1.76 -0.73
C ALA A 75 14.50 -0.45 -1.52
N PRO A 76 14.31 0.69 -0.84
CA PRO A 76 14.45 2.01 -1.43
C PRO A 76 15.81 2.17 -2.12
N ASP A 77 15.78 2.78 -3.30
CA ASP A 77 16.97 3.21 -4.04
C ASP A 77 16.77 4.67 -4.49
N PRO A 78 17.05 5.66 -3.60
CA PRO A 78 16.92 7.08 -3.93
C PRO A 78 17.76 7.50 -5.13
N ARG A 79 18.86 6.79 -5.43
CA ARG A 79 19.71 7.08 -6.61
C ARG A 79 18.99 6.78 -7.91
N ARG A 80 17.94 5.95 -7.87
CA ARG A 80 17.06 5.62 -8.99
C ARG A 80 15.67 6.26 -8.86
N GLY A 81 15.51 7.22 -7.95
CA GLY A 81 14.23 7.88 -7.69
C GLY A 81 13.19 6.96 -7.04
N ARG A 82 13.63 5.96 -6.28
CA ARG A 82 12.75 5.07 -5.50
C ARG A 82 12.97 5.34 -4.02
N ASP A 83 12.33 6.37 -3.51
CA ASP A 83 12.51 6.79 -2.11
C ASP A 83 11.80 5.84 -1.12
N ASP A 84 10.81 5.09 -1.61
CA ASP A 84 10.01 4.12 -0.85
C ASP A 84 10.36 2.67 -1.19
N TRP A 85 9.94 1.75 -0.32
CA TRP A 85 9.93 0.32 -0.63
C TRP A 85 8.96 0.08 -1.79
N TRP A 86 9.30 -0.83 -2.68
CA TRP A 86 8.48 -1.04 -3.88
C TRP A 86 8.36 -2.50 -4.28
N TYR A 87 7.26 -2.80 -4.97
CA TYR A 87 7.01 -4.08 -5.60
C TYR A 87 6.27 -3.86 -6.92
N ARG A 88 6.56 -4.68 -7.94
CA ARG A 88 5.86 -4.66 -9.22
C ARG A 88 5.21 -6.02 -9.43
N LEU A 89 3.90 -6.00 -9.62
CA LEU A 89 3.11 -7.17 -9.95
C LEU A 89 2.65 -7.06 -11.42
N PRO A 90 2.88 -8.06 -12.29
CA PRO A 90 2.36 -8.04 -13.65
C PRO A 90 0.83 -7.87 -13.70
N TRP A 91 0.29 -7.26 -14.75
CA TRP A 91 -1.15 -7.07 -14.90
C TRP A 91 -1.69 -7.69 -16.20
N PRO A 92 -2.80 -8.45 -16.12
CA PRO A 92 -3.43 -8.96 -14.90
C PRO A 92 -2.56 -10.05 -14.24
N SER A 93 -2.74 -10.26 -12.94
CA SER A 93 -2.13 -11.38 -12.19
C SER A 93 -3.17 -12.33 -11.60
N PRO A 94 -2.81 -13.60 -11.33
CA PRO A 94 -3.63 -14.51 -10.54
C PRO A 94 -3.98 -13.96 -9.15
N SER A 95 -5.17 -14.30 -8.63
CA SER A 95 -5.64 -13.86 -7.29
C SER A 95 -4.67 -14.21 -6.15
N ALA A 96 -3.88 -15.28 -6.30
CA ALA A 96 -2.89 -15.67 -5.31
C ALA A 96 -1.78 -14.61 -5.15
N ASP A 97 -1.45 -13.88 -6.20
CA ASP A 97 -0.38 -12.88 -6.17
C ASP A 97 -0.83 -11.58 -5.50
N TYR A 98 -2.10 -11.17 -5.65
CA TYR A 98 -2.66 -10.06 -4.87
C TYR A 98 -2.71 -10.40 -3.37
N ARG A 99 -3.12 -11.63 -3.02
CA ARG A 99 -3.06 -12.11 -1.62
C ARG A 99 -1.64 -12.14 -1.07
N ARG A 100 -0.65 -12.50 -1.91
CA ARG A 100 0.76 -12.42 -1.52
C ARG A 100 1.16 -10.97 -1.25
N LEU A 101 0.81 -10.04 -2.14
CA LEU A 101 1.10 -8.62 -1.97
C LEU A 101 0.46 -8.03 -0.71
N THR A 102 -0.82 -8.31 -0.44
CA THR A 102 -1.47 -7.83 0.78
C THR A 102 -0.91 -8.49 2.04
N GLY A 103 -0.48 -9.75 1.97
CA GLY A 103 0.29 -10.40 3.03
C GLY A 103 1.62 -9.69 3.32
N MET A 104 2.34 -9.26 2.27
CA MET A 104 3.58 -8.47 2.43
C MET A 104 3.32 -7.13 3.12
N ILE A 105 2.18 -6.50 2.85
CA ILE A 105 1.75 -5.25 3.51
C ILE A 105 1.47 -5.50 4.99
N VAL A 106 0.75 -6.58 5.33
CA VAL A 106 0.49 -6.96 6.73
C VAL A 106 1.79 -7.20 7.48
N THR A 107 2.73 -7.98 6.92
CA THR A 107 4.04 -8.21 7.56
C THR A 107 4.78 -6.90 7.77
N ALA A 108 4.76 -5.99 6.78
CA ALA A 108 5.41 -4.70 6.92
C ALA A 108 4.81 -3.86 8.06
N PHE A 109 3.49 -3.66 8.09
CA PHE A 109 2.86 -2.79 9.08
C PHE A 109 2.74 -3.42 10.46
N ARG A 110 2.26 -4.66 10.54
CA ARG A 110 2.07 -5.36 11.82
C ARG A 110 3.40 -5.74 12.45
N ASP A 111 4.25 -6.43 11.70
CA ASP A 111 5.46 -7.06 12.24
C ASP A 111 6.68 -6.12 12.13
N GLY A 112 6.74 -5.28 11.09
CA GLY A 112 7.79 -4.28 10.90
C GLY A 112 7.55 -2.99 11.69
N TYR A 113 6.47 -2.27 11.39
CA TYR A 113 6.15 -0.99 12.04
C TYR A 113 5.47 -1.14 13.41
N GLY A 114 5.14 -2.36 13.82
CA GLY A 114 4.52 -2.62 15.13
C GLY A 114 3.10 -2.07 15.26
N ILE A 115 2.39 -1.90 14.14
CA ILE A 115 1.05 -1.31 14.11
C ILE A 115 0.03 -2.40 14.51
N PRO A 116 -0.69 -2.24 15.64
CA PRO A 116 -1.51 -3.31 16.18
C PRO A 116 -2.71 -3.65 15.30
N SER A 117 -3.25 -2.67 14.58
CA SER A 117 -4.44 -2.82 13.74
C SER A 117 -4.51 -1.70 12.68
N PRO A 118 -5.13 -1.96 11.50
CA PRO A 118 -5.46 -0.94 10.51
C PRO A 118 -6.69 -0.10 10.88
N GLU A 119 -7.28 -0.30 12.06
CA GLU A 119 -8.45 0.46 12.49
C GLU A 119 -8.15 1.96 12.55
N GLY A 120 -9.08 2.76 12.01
CA GLY A 120 -8.93 4.21 11.91
C GLY A 120 -8.09 4.69 10.72
N TRP A 121 -7.53 3.77 9.92
CA TRP A 121 -6.87 4.13 8.67
C TRP A 121 -7.87 4.66 7.65
N THR A 122 -7.36 5.45 6.72
CA THR A 122 -8.17 6.06 5.65
C THR A 122 -7.61 5.70 4.29
N TYR A 123 -8.44 5.82 3.25
CA TYR A 123 -7.95 5.71 1.87
C TYR A 123 -8.41 6.86 0.98
N ARG A 124 -7.62 7.10 -0.07
CA ARG A 124 -7.97 7.93 -1.23
C ARG A 124 -7.77 7.09 -2.47
N ALA A 125 -8.74 7.08 -3.36
CA ALA A 125 -8.62 6.42 -4.66
C ALA A 125 -9.21 7.29 -5.76
N TRP A 126 -8.53 7.31 -6.91
CA TRP A 126 -8.93 8.11 -8.08
C TRP A 126 -8.37 7.52 -9.36
N ASN A 127 -8.93 7.91 -10.50
CA ASN A 127 -8.42 7.50 -11.81
C ASN A 127 -7.84 8.70 -12.57
N GLU A 128 -6.52 8.69 -12.80
CA GLU A 128 -5.85 9.78 -13.52
C GLU A 128 -6.27 9.85 -15.00
N ARG A 129 -6.61 8.70 -15.60
CA ARG A 129 -7.08 8.62 -17.00
C ARG A 129 -8.51 9.12 -17.17
N GLU A 130 -9.26 9.23 -16.08
CA GLU A 130 -10.62 9.79 -16.04
C GLU A 130 -10.66 11.16 -15.37
N GLY A 131 -9.58 11.95 -15.52
CA GLY A 131 -9.52 13.33 -15.02
C GLY A 131 -9.54 13.43 -13.50
N ASN A 132 -8.90 12.47 -12.82
CA ASN A 132 -8.89 12.32 -11.35
C ASN A 132 -10.28 12.09 -10.76
N ALA A 133 -11.16 11.42 -11.49
CA ALA A 133 -12.45 10.99 -10.96
C ALA A 133 -12.24 10.12 -9.69
N PRO A 134 -12.96 10.39 -8.58
CA PRO A 134 -12.89 9.55 -7.39
C PRO A 134 -13.29 8.11 -7.68
N LEU A 135 -12.57 7.16 -7.09
CA LEU A 135 -12.90 5.73 -7.13
C LEU A 135 -13.33 5.27 -5.74
N THR A 136 -14.36 4.43 -5.67
CA THR A 136 -14.76 3.77 -4.42
C THR A 136 -14.35 2.32 -4.49
N LEU A 137 -13.74 1.83 -3.42
CA LEU A 137 -13.36 0.44 -3.29
C LEU A 137 -14.55 -0.37 -2.73
N PRO A 138 -15.05 -1.39 -3.45
CA PRO A 138 -16.25 -2.12 -3.03
C PRO A 138 -16.03 -3.06 -1.84
N SER A 139 -14.82 -3.60 -1.65
CA SER A 139 -14.54 -4.60 -0.62
C SER A 139 -13.94 -3.99 0.65
N LEU A 140 -13.01 -3.04 0.51
CA LEU A 140 -12.22 -2.49 1.61
C LEU A 140 -13.05 -1.59 2.53
N ASP A 141 -13.28 -2.05 3.76
CA ASP A 141 -14.03 -1.32 4.79
C ASP A 141 -13.14 -0.31 5.54
N LEU A 142 -12.58 0.66 4.80
CA LEU A 142 -11.87 1.81 5.35
C LEU A 142 -12.59 3.12 5.02
N HIS A 143 -12.38 4.15 5.83
CA HIS A 143 -12.97 5.44 5.56
C HIS A 143 -12.31 6.11 4.35
N GLN A 144 -13.08 6.35 3.29
CA GLN A 144 -12.64 7.13 2.14
C GLN A 144 -12.60 8.62 2.51
N VAL A 145 -11.46 9.27 2.26
CA VAL A 145 -11.32 10.73 2.39
C VAL A 145 -11.24 11.40 1.01
N PRO A 146 -11.65 12.68 0.87
CA PRO A 146 -11.59 13.38 -0.41
C PRO A 146 -10.16 13.59 -0.94
N LEU A 147 -10.03 13.77 -2.25
CA LEU A 147 -8.82 14.33 -2.86
C LEU A 147 -8.67 15.79 -2.41
N ARG A 148 -7.44 16.21 -2.12
CA ARG A 148 -7.12 17.60 -1.73
C ARG A 148 -6.80 18.47 -2.94
#